data_AF-A0A0K8UDJ2-F1
#
_entry.id   AF-A0A0K8UDJ2-F1
#
_cell.length_a   1.000
_cell.length_b   1.000
_cell.length_c   1.000
_cell.angle_alpha   90.00
_cell.angle_beta   90.00
_cell.angle_gamma   90.00
#
_symmetry.space_group_name_H-M   'P 1'
#
loop_
_entity.id
_entity.type
_entity.pdbx_description
1 polymer ?
#
loop_
_entity_poly.entity_id
_entity_poly.type
_entity_poly.pdbx_seq_one_letter_code
_entity_poly.pdbx_strand_id
1 'polypeptide(L)'
;MNFVAALTCGTTPEVVASRCLNQLLLRSEPQGELSLEAAADFINELFKAIGLHTQISPQQCETGKDFDWDAAGCRRYIFHRNSIFFNSFELFLNQLSKTVRNIQAKAVESKAFILYLQLLGVWCNCCMDLQKQDSDMQVKFLVEPIARINYQLFLGVHQIKRKCGMDFGGLDIISRYLLNSALHGLYYEECHPYIAEGLSKIIEQYFGTSSAFNEDAFQFYRLVFRLGHHKATHCGVFKSLIRMLDKLLRQQSVSSHRQLVSFLIEKSMQEIYYTFLKLERTKGLLKATLTFLEKLKPHLLDLECLSQTFLEAILRLALHKDENISLTAAELYIKIARAKTCTDDYILKHILEFYLEEQTNMESMMPYVNALWSYFPYMQSIEIYFKLLKDAGNVPDTMHYFVAQFIIVVYKKILEYDDCERYANEFICVYKTLPTLFKESNSECVNGILLQIYSLSDQKMLFST
;
A
#
# COMPACT_ATOMS: atom_id res chain seq x y z
N MET A 1 -25.92 17.88 27.88
CA MET A 1 -24.45 17.99 27.72
C MET A 1 -24.19 19.16 26.77
N ASN A 2 -23.14 19.98 26.96
CA ASN A 2 -22.89 21.15 26.10
C ASN A 2 -21.39 21.31 25.80
N PHE A 3 -20.82 20.29 25.16
CA PHE A 3 -19.39 20.24 24.88
C PHE A 3 -18.99 21.11 23.68
N VAL A 4 -19.89 21.35 22.73
CA VAL A 4 -19.62 22.22 21.59
C VAL A 4 -19.38 23.66 22.07
N ALA A 5 -20.27 24.21 22.90
CA ALA A 5 -20.07 25.56 23.42
C ALA A 5 -18.81 25.64 24.30
N ALA A 6 -18.57 24.63 25.15
CA ALA A 6 -17.40 24.62 26.03
C ALA A 6 -16.07 24.62 25.25
N LEU A 7 -15.98 23.83 24.18
CA LEU A 7 -14.81 23.79 23.31
C LEU A 7 -14.64 25.10 22.52
N THR A 8 -15.74 25.67 22.01
CA THR A 8 -15.72 26.98 21.32
C THR A 8 -15.24 28.11 22.22
N CYS A 9 -15.57 28.06 23.52
CA CYS A 9 -15.07 29.01 24.52
C CYS A 9 -13.63 28.74 24.98
N GLY A 10 -12.92 27.78 24.38
CA GLY A 10 -11.52 27.49 24.68
C GLY A 10 -11.28 26.57 25.89
N THR A 11 -12.31 25.88 26.39
CA THR A 11 -12.11 24.88 27.46
C THR A 11 -11.29 23.71 26.92
N THR A 12 -10.29 23.25 27.67
CA THR A 12 -9.43 22.14 27.26
C THR A 12 -10.22 20.83 27.08
N PRO A 13 -9.93 20.01 26.05
CA PRO A 13 -10.63 18.76 25.78
C PRO A 13 -10.73 17.79 26.97
N GLU A 14 -9.69 17.71 27.82
CA GLU A 14 -9.62 16.85 29.00
C GLU A 14 -10.68 17.20 30.05
N VAL A 15 -10.88 18.49 30.28
CA VAL A 15 -11.87 19.02 31.23
C VAL A 15 -13.27 18.78 30.69
N VAL A 16 -13.49 19.02 29.39
CA VAL A 16 -14.78 18.78 28.74
C VAL A 16 -15.14 17.30 28.77
N ALA A 17 -14.20 16.40 28.48
CA ALA A 17 -14.36 14.95 28.56
C ALA A 17 -14.77 14.49 29.97
N SER A 18 -14.07 14.98 30.99
CA SER A 18 -14.36 14.64 32.39
C SER A 18 -15.75 15.13 32.83
N ARG A 19 -16.12 16.37 32.45
CA ARG A 19 -17.46 16.92 32.71
C ARG A 19 -18.55 16.13 31.98
N CYS A 20 -18.33 15.77 30.72
CA CYS A 20 -19.26 14.98 29.92
C CYS A 20 -19.54 13.63 30.59
N LEU A 21 -18.49 12.92 31.02
CA LEU A 21 -18.64 11.63 31.68
C LEU A 21 -19.32 11.74 33.05
N ASN A 22 -18.98 12.76 33.85
CA ASN A 22 -19.65 12.99 35.13
C ASN A 22 -21.14 13.32 34.94
N GLN A 23 -21.49 14.12 33.92
CA GLN A 23 -22.89 14.38 33.58
C GLN A 23 -23.63 13.11 33.14
N LEU A 24 -22.97 12.24 32.36
CA LEU A 24 -23.53 10.95 31.96
C LEU A 24 -23.84 10.09 33.19
N LEU A 25 -22.88 9.98 34.11
CA LEU A 25 -23.02 9.19 35.34
C LEU A 25 -24.13 9.73 36.24
N LEU A 26 -24.13 11.03 36.52
CA LEU A 26 -25.11 11.68 37.41
C LEU A 26 -26.53 11.54 36.87
N ARG A 27 -26.74 11.75 35.57
CA ARG A 27 -28.08 11.65 34.96
C ARG A 27 -28.58 10.21 34.85
N SER A 28 -27.67 9.25 34.75
CA SER A 28 -27.96 7.81 34.68
C SER A 28 -27.96 7.14 36.08
N GLU A 29 -27.74 7.91 37.14
CA GLU A 29 -27.75 7.41 38.52
C GLU A 29 -29.15 6.96 38.96
N PRO A 30 -30.24 7.77 38.77
CA PRO A 30 -31.57 7.44 39.27
C PRO A 30 -32.18 6.19 38.64
N GLN A 31 -31.89 5.93 37.37
CA GLN A 31 -32.48 4.84 36.58
C GLN A 31 -31.65 3.56 36.63
N GLY A 32 -30.41 3.61 37.11
CA GLY A 32 -29.46 2.49 37.02
C GLY A 32 -28.91 2.25 35.60
N GLU A 33 -29.59 2.72 34.56
CA GLU A 33 -29.29 2.53 33.14
C GLU A 33 -29.01 3.87 32.42
N LEU A 34 -28.71 3.82 31.12
CA LEU A 34 -28.47 5.01 30.29
C LEU A 34 -29.66 5.97 30.31
N SER A 35 -29.44 7.18 30.81
CA SER A 35 -30.42 8.27 30.68
C SER A 35 -30.61 8.63 29.21
N LEU A 36 -31.84 8.44 28.70
CA LEU A 36 -32.20 8.78 27.32
C LEU A 36 -32.08 10.29 27.03
N GLU A 37 -32.30 11.14 28.03
CA GLU A 37 -32.04 12.59 27.93
C GLU A 37 -30.54 12.88 27.77
N ALA A 38 -29.69 12.19 28.53
CA ALA A 38 -28.25 12.31 28.39
C ALA A 38 -27.77 11.81 27.02
N ALA A 39 -28.37 10.73 26.51
CA ALA A 39 -28.11 10.21 25.18
C ALA A 39 -28.50 11.21 24.09
N ALA A 40 -29.76 11.66 24.06
CA ALA A 40 -30.25 12.64 23.10
C ALA A 40 -29.39 13.91 23.07
N ASP A 41 -29.06 14.47 24.24
CA ASP A 41 -28.17 15.63 24.37
C ASP A 41 -26.79 15.38 23.73
N PHE A 42 -26.19 14.22 24.00
CA PHE A 42 -24.87 13.87 23.49
C PHE A 42 -24.89 13.73 21.96
N ILE A 43 -25.90 13.04 21.42
CA ILE A 43 -26.05 12.83 19.98
C ILE A 43 -26.30 14.16 19.25
N ASN A 44 -27.19 15.00 19.77
CA ASN A 44 -27.44 16.33 19.19
C ASN A 44 -26.18 17.20 19.23
N GLU A 45 -25.37 17.14 20.29
CA GLU A 45 -24.10 17.87 20.34
C GLU A 45 -23.03 17.29 19.39
N LEU A 46 -23.02 15.98 19.10
CA LEU A 46 -22.14 15.40 18.07
C LEU A 46 -22.50 15.93 16.67
N PHE A 47 -23.78 15.96 16.32
CA PHE A 47 -24.24 16.54 15.05
C PHE A 47 -23.99 18.05 14.98
N LYS A 48 -24.21 18.75 16.09
CA LYS A 48 -23.89 20.19 16.17
C LYS A 48 -22.41 20.48 16.00
N ALA A 49 -21.51 19.60 16.48
CA ALA A 49 -20.07 19.75 16.30
C ALA A 49 -19.65 19.72 14.81
N ILE A 50 -20.42 19.04 13.96
CA ILE A 50 -20.21 19.03 12.51
C ILE A 50 -21.07 20.08 11.79
N GLY A 51 -21.81 20.91 12.51
CA GLY A 51 -22.67 21.96 11.97
C GLY A 51 -24.06 21.50 11.51
N LEU A 52 -24.47 20.27 11.84
CA LEU A 52 -25.81 19.78 11.57
C LEU A 52 -26.71 20.06 12.78
N HIS A 53 -27.87 20.66 12.55
CA HIS A 53 -28.83 20.96 13.61
C HIS A 53 -29.89 19.85 13.63
N THR A 54 -29.91 19.08 14.71
CA THR A 54 -30.85 17.97 14.92
C THR A 54 -31.65 18.23 16.20
N GLN A 55 -32.88 17.70 16.25
CA GLN A 55 -33.74 17.73 17.44
C GLN A 55 -34.12 16.31 17.86
N ILE A 56 -33.11 15.43 17.98
CA ILE A 56 -33.34 14.05 18.38
C ILE A 56 -33.87 14.05 19.82
N SER A 57 -35.02 13.42 20.03
CA SER A 57 -35.67 13.32 21.33
C SER A 57 -35.26 12.05 22.09
N PRO A 58 -35.44 12.02 23.43
CA PRO A 58 -35.21 10.82 24.22
C PRO A 58 -36.02 9.61 23.72
N GLN A 59 -37.25 9.82 23.25
CA GLN A 59 -38.12 8.76 22.72
C GLN A 59 -37.56 8.14 21.44
N GLN A 60 -36.93 8.93 20.58
CA GLN A 60 -36.29 8.41 19.36
C GLN A 60 -35.02 7.61 19.69
N CYS A 61 -34.30 7.98 20.75
CA CYS A 61 -33.17 7.18 21.23
C CYS A 61 -33.63 5.79 21.73
N GLU A 62 -34.82 5.68 22.32
CA GLU A 62 -35.40 4.42 22.79
C GLU A 62 -35.79 3.49 21.62
N THR A 63 -36.44 4.03 20.59
CA THR A 63 -36.81 3.23 19.40
C THR A 63 -35.58 2.79 18.60
N GLY A 64 -34.53 3.61 18.59
CA GLY A 64 -33.28 3.33 17.88
C GLY A 64 -33.41 3.31 16.35
N LYS A 65 -34.52 3.83 15.82
CA LYS A 65 -34.87 3.88 14.40
C LYS A 65 -35.90 4.97 14.14
N ASP A 66 -36.09 5.32 12.87
CA ASP A 66 -37.11 6.27 12.42
C ASP A 66 -36.89 7.67 13.04
N PHE A 67 -35.62 8.11 13.04
CA PHE A 67 -35.27 9.42 13.55
C PHE A 67 -35.82 10.51 12.61
N ASP A 68 -36.30 11.61 13.20
CA ASP A 68 -36.88 12.73 12.47
C ASP A 68 -35.75 13.64 11.98
N TRP A 69 -35.23 13.30 10.80
CA TRP A 69 -34.20 14.09 10.14
C TRP A 69 -34.84 15.24 9.36
N ASP A 70 -34.36 16.47 9.57
CA ASP A 70 -34.71 17.60 8.72
C ASP A 70 -34.16 17.38 7.31
N ALA A 71 -34.96 16.76 6.44
CA ALA A 71 -34.57 16.43 5.07
C ALA A 71 -34.15 17.68 4.27
N ALA A 72 -34.75 18.84 4.54
CA ALA A 72 -34.42 20.08 3.85
C ALA A 72 -33.05 20.63 4.31
N GLY A 73 -32.78 20.58 5.61
CA GLY A 73 -31.49 20.91 6.21
C GLY A 73 -30.38 19.97 5.74
N CYS A 74 -30.61 18.65 5.79
CA CYS A 74 -29.65 17.64 5.34
C CYS A 74 -29.29 17.78 3.86
N ARG A 75 -30.26 18.07 2.98
CA ARG A 75 -30.02 18.28 1.53
C ARG A 75 -29.16 19.50 1.22
N ARG A 76 -29.17 20.52 2.08
CA ARG A 76 -28.40 21.77 1.91
C ARG A 76 -27.10 21.79 2.71
N TYR A 77 -26.86 20.74 3.49
CA TYR A 77 -25.71 20.68 4.36
C TYR A 77 -24.41 20.55 3.54
N ILE A 78 -23.45 21.40 3.86
CA ILE A 78 -22.09 21.34 3.35
C ILE A 78 -21.17 21.33 4.56
N PHE A 79 -20.35 20.30 4.68
CA PHE A 79 -19.39 20.23 5.78
C PHE A 79 -18.30 21.29 5.58
N HIS A 80 -18.19 22.21 6.54
CA HIS A 80 -17.10 23.17 6.60
C HIS A 80 -16.26 22.93 7.87
N ARG A 81 -15.03 22.46 7.67
CA ARG A 81 -14.12 22.16 8.78
C ARG A 81 -13.45 23.43 9.30
N ASN A 82 -13.95 23.95 10.42
CA ASN A 82 -13.16 24.88 11.25
C ASN A 82 -12.01 24.11 11.93
N SER A 83 -10.80 24.24 11.41
CA SER A 83 -9.64 23.44 11.84
C SER A 83 -9.33 23.56 13.34
N ILE A 84 -9.45 24.75 13.93
CA ILE A 84 -9.13 24.99 15.35
C ILE A 84 -10.13 24.26 16.26
N PHE A 85 -11.42 24.49 16.04
CA PHE A 85 -12.47 23.83 16.79
C PHE A 85 -12.44 22.32 16.58
N PHE A 86 -12.37 21.88 15.32
CA PHE A 86 -12.51 20.47 15.00
C PHE A 86 -11.35 19.62 15.52
N ASN A 87 -10.12 20.14 15.52
CA ASN A 87 -8.99 19.46 16.14
C ASN A 87 -9.21 19.30 17.66
N SER A 88 -9.76 20.33 18.32
CA SER A 88 -10.10 20.27 19.75
C SER A 88 -11.22 19.27 20.03
N PHE A 89 -12.20 19.18 19.12
CA PHE A 89 -13.29 18.21 19.18
C PHE A 89 -12.81 16.76 18.99
N GLU A 90 -11.93 16.50 18.02
CA GLU A 90 -11.32 15.17 17.82
C GLU A 90 -10.49 14.75 19.06
N LEU A 91 -9.75 15.68 19.64
CA LEU A 91 -9.05 15.45 20.91
C LEU A 91 -10.02 15.16 22.05
N PHE A 92 -11.16 15.85 22.12
CA PHE A 92 -12.19 15.59 23.13
C PHE A 92 -12.72 14.16 23.05
N LEU A 93 -13.05 13.65 21.86
CA LEU A 93 -13.53 12.27 21.68
C LEU A 93 -12.50 11.23 22.17
N ASN A 94 -11.23 11.48 21.89
CA ASN A 94 -10.13 10.66 22.40
C ASN A 94 -10.00 10.74 23.92
N GLN A 95 -10.09 11.94 24.51
CA GLN A 95 -10.02 12.13 25.96
C GLN A 95 -11.21 11.52 26.68
N LEU A 96 -12.43 11.59 26.12
CA LEU A 96 -13.62 10.94 26.67
C LEU A 96 -13.40 9.43 26.82
N SER A 97 -12.96 8.78 25.74
CA SER A 97 -12.62 7.35 25.75
C SER A 97 -11.50 7.03 26.74
N LYS A 98 -10.48 7.89 26.84
CA LYS A 98 -9.37 7.73 27.79
C LYS A 98 -9.84 7.84 29.24
N THR A 99 -10.76 8.75 29.56
CA THR A 99 -11.34 8.88 30.90
C THR A 99 -12.12 7.63 31.27
N VAL A 100 -12.99 7.14 30.38
CA VAL A 100 -13.74 5.88 30.57
C VAL A 100 -12.78 4.72 30.81
N ARG A 101 -11.75 4.58 29.98
CA ARG A 101 -10.71 3.55 30.15
C ARG A 101 -10.02 3.60 31.51
N ASN A 102 -9.68 4.80 31.97
CA ASN A 102 -8.97 4.97 33.25
C ASN A 102 -9.86 4.60 34.45
N ILE A 103 -11.18 4.80 34.34
CA ILE A 103 -12.16 4.32 35.34
C ILE A 103 -12.28 2.80 35.25
N GLN A 104 -12.45 2.26 34.05
CA GLN A 104 -12.54 0.82 33.81
C GLN A 104 -11.30 0.05 34.28
N ALA A 105 -10.10 0.62 34.15
CA ALA A 105 -8.88 0.00 34.63
C ALA A 105 -8.84 -0.16 36.17
N LYS A 106 -9.70 0.55 36.91
CA LYS A 106 -9.78 0.48 38.38
C LYS A 106 -10.91 -0.41 38.89
N ALA A 107 -11.87 -0.77 38.03
CA ALA A 107 -13.03 -1.57 38.40
C ALA A 107 -13.45 -2.46 37.22
N VAL A 108 -13.58 -3.77 37.48
CA VAL A 108 -14.16 -4.71 36.51
C VAL A 108 -15.58 -4.25 36.20
N GLU A 109 -15.89 -4.09 34.91
CA GLU A 109 -17.17 -3.57 34.40
C GLU A 109 -17.72 -2.33 35.12
N SER A 110 -16.95 -1.24 35.15
CA SER A 110 -17.41 0.03 35.72
C SER A 110 -18.71 0.52 35.06
N LYS A 111 -19.63 1.08 35.86
CA LYS A 111 -20.86 1.69 35.35
C LYS A 111 -20.58 2.74 34.25
N ALA A 112 -19.49 3.49 34.38
CA ALA A 112 -19.03 4.44 33.37
C ALA A 112 -18.78 3.80 31.99
N PHE A 113 -18.18 2.61 31.98
CA PHE A 113 -17.91 1.87 30.75
C PHE A 113 -19.19 1.35 30.12
N ILE A 114 -20.08 0.73 30.90
CA ILE A 114 -21.36 0.19 30.39
C ILE A 114 -22.20 1.31 29.76
N LEU A 115 -22.37 2.43 30.48
CA LEU A 115 -23.13 3.57 29.98
C LEU A 115 -22.49 4.19 28.73
N TYR A 116 -21.15 4.26 28.67
CA TYR A 116 -20.44 4.74 27.49
C TYR A 116 -20.69 3.84 26.28
N LEU A 117 -20.69 2.51 26.45
CA LEU A 117 -21.00 1.59 25.34
C LEU A 117 -22.45 1.69 24.89
N GLN A 118 -23.40 1.79 25.82
CA GLN A 118 -24.80 2.01 25.48
C GLN A 118 -24.98 3.31 24.68
N LEU A 119 -24.30 4.38 25.11
CA LEU A 119 -24.29 5.67 24.41
C LEU A 119 -23.73 5.56 22.98
N LEU A 120 -22.62 4.83 22.80
CA LEU A 120 -22.09 4.54 21.47
C LEU A 120 -23.03 3.68 20.63
N GLY A 121 -23.77 2.74 21.25
CA GLY A 121 -24.81 1.98 20.58
C GLY A 121 -25.91 2.87 20.01
N VAL A 122 -26.40 3.84 20.78
CA VAL A 122 -27.37 4.84 20.31
C VAL A 122 -26.80 5.66 19.15
N TRP A 123 -25.54 6.07 19.23
CA TRP A 123 -24.86 6.78 18.14
C TRP A 123 -24.76 5.96 16.84
N CYS A 124 -24.40 4.68 16.95
CA CYS A 124 -24.36 3.77 15.82
C CYS A 124 -25.76 3.63 15.18
N ASN A 125 -26.81 3.50 15.99
CA ASN A 125 -28.20 3.43 15.50
C ASN A 125 -28.60 4.70 14.73
N CYS A 126 -28.26 5.88 15.27
CA CYS A 126 -28.52 7.15 14.59
C CYS A 126 -27.80 7.23 13.23
N CYS A 127 -26.52 6.84 13.18
CA CYS A 127 -25.76 6.84 11.94
C CYS A 127 -26.31 5.84 10.91
N MET A 128 -26.73 4.64 11.35
CA MET A 128 -27.34 3.63 10.48
C MET A 128 -28.66 4.10 9.89
N ASP A 129 -29.52 4.74 10.71
CA ASP A 129 -30.80 5.27 10.26
C ASP A 129 -30.60 6.39 9.24
N LEU A 130 -29.70 7.34 9.54
CA LEU A 130 -29.34 8.42 8.63
C LEU A 130 -28.82 7.90 7.27
N GLN A 131 -27.96 6.86 7.29
CA GLN A 131 -27.45 6.23 6.07
C GLN A 131 -28.54 5.54 5.24
N LYS A 132 -29.56 4.94 5.88
CA LYS A 132 -30.69 4.34 5.14
C LYS A 132 -31.50 5.37 4.37
N GLN A 133 -31.58 6.60 4.89
CA GLN A 133 -32.32 7.68 4.27
C GLN A 133 -31.51 8.42 3.17
N ASP A 134 -30.27 7.98 2.90
CA ASP A 134 -29.36 8.60 1.91
C ASP A 134 -29.89 8.50 0.46
N SER A 135 -30.65 7.47 0.11
CA SER A 135 -31.27 7.34 -1.23
C SER A 135 -32.24 8.48 -1.53
N ASP A 136 -32.92 9.00 -0.50
CA ASP A 136 -33.98 10.01 -0.63
C ASP A 136 -33.47 11.42 -0.31
N MET A 137 -32.38 11.55 0.45
CA MET A 137 -31.84 12.83 0.91
C MET A 137 -30.52 13.27 0.26
N GLN A 138 -29.84 12.40 -0.51
CA GLN A 138 -28.57 12.71 -1.20
C GLN A 138 -27.48 13.31 -0.28
N VAL A 139 -27.24 12.69 0.87
CA VAL A 139 -26.49 13.26 2.00
C VAL A 139 -24.97 13.00 1.93
N LYS A 140 -24.40 13.02 0.72
CA LYS A 140 -22.98 12.73 0.47
C LYS A 140 -22.01 13.58 1.30
N PHE A 141 -22.44 14.77 1.74
CA PHE A 141 -21.63 15.69 2.55
C PHE A 141 -21.56 15.32 4.04
N LEU A 142 -22.42 14.44 4.56
CA LEU A 142 -22.34 13.96 5.95
C LEU A 142 -21.40 12.77 6.14
N VAL A 143 -21.06 12.06 5.06
CA VAL A 143 -20.24 10.84 5.13
C VAL A 143 -18.85 11.14 5.70
N GLU A 144 -18.18 12.21 5.24
CA GLU A 144 -16.85 12.60 5.72
C GLU A 144 -16.83 12.98 7.22
N PRO A 145 -17.63 13.94 7.70
CA PRO A 145 -17.60 14.32 9.12
C PRO A 145 -18.00 13.17 10.06
N ILE A 146 -18.94 12.31 9.65
CA ILE A 146 -19.31 11.11 10.42
C ILE A 146 -18.15 10.12 10.46
N ALA A 147 -17.46 9.88 9.34
CA ALA A 147 -16.28 9.01 9.30
C ALA A 147 -15.17 9.53 10.22
N ARG A 148 -14.97 10.85 10.31
CA ARG A 148 -13.99 11.47 11.22
C ARG A 148 -14.36 11.24 12.69
N ILE A 149 -15.62 11.40 13.08
CA ILE A 149 -16.10 11.10 14.44
C ILE A 149 -15.91 9.62 14.75
N ASN A 150 -16.38 8.75 13.85
CA ASN A 150 -16.34 7.30 14.04
C ASN A 150 -14.92 6.76 14.11
N TYR A 151 -13.99 7.37 13.37
CA TYR A 151 -12.59 7.09 13.51
C TYR A 151 -12.08 7.37 14.94
N GLN A 152 -12.33 8.55 15.52
CA GLN A 152 -11.89 8.85 16.90
C GLN A 152 -12.54 7.92 17.94
N LEU A 153 -13.83 7.64 17.79
CA LEU A 153 -14.55 6.74 18.69
C LEU A 153 -13.99 5.32 18.58
N PHE A 154 -13.68 4.84 17.37
CA PHE A 154 -13.01 3.56 17.14
C PHE A 154 -11.65 3.51 17.83
N LEU A 155 -10.81 4.55 17.70
CA LEU A 155 -9.51 4.63 18.39
C LEU A 155 -9.67 4.46 19.91
N GLY A 156 -10.66 5.15 20.47
CA GLY A 156 -10.98 5.09 21.89
C GLY A 156 -11.43 3.70 22.35
N VAL A 157 -12.41 3.13 21.65
CA VAL A 157 -12.96 1.79 21.91
C VAL A 157 -11.88 0.71 21.81
N HIS A 158 -11.06 0.75 20.75
CA HIS A 158 -9.95 -0.16 20.57
C HIS A 158 -8.96 -0.08 21.76
N GLN A 159 -8.62 1.13 22.22
CA GLN A 159 -7.72 1.30 23.36
C GLN A 159 -8.32 0.76 24.67
N ILE A 160 -9.62 0.87 24.87
CA ILE A 160 -10.32 0.30 26.02
C ILE A 160 -10.26 -1.23 25.96
N LYS A 161 -10.68 -1.83 24.83
CA LYS A 161 -10.64 -3.29 24.61
C LYS A 161 -9.27 -3.86 24.93
N ARG A 162 -8.21 -3.22 24.42
CA ARG A 162 -6.82 -3.64 24.64
C ARG A 162 -6.42 -3.59 26.11
N LYS A 163 -6.63 -2.47 26.80
CA LYS A 163 -6.05 -2.28 28.15
C LYS A 163 -6.84 -2.98 29.26
N CYS A 164 -8.12 -3.23 29.03
CA CYS A 164 -9.01 -3.77 30.04
C CYS A 164 -9.32 -5.26 29.81
N GLY A 165 -8.88 -5.87 28.71
CA GLY A 165 -9.04 -7.31 28.45
C GLY A 165 -10.50 -7.76 28.38
N MET A 166 -11.38 -6.90 27.87
CA MET A 166 -12.83 -7.07 27.95
C MET A 166 -13.35 -7.97 26.83
N ASP A 167 -14.16 -8.96 27.18
CA ASP A 167 -14.98 -9.76 26.25
C ASP A 167 -16.46 -9.42 26.45
N PHE A 168 -16.86 -8.24 25.98
CA PHE A 168 -18.26 -7.80 26.01
C PHE A 168 -18.79 -7.87 24.57
N GLY A 169 -19.73 -8.78 24.29
CA GLY A 169 -20.20 -9.03 22.91
C GLY A 169 -20.69 -7.78 22.16
N GLY A 170 -21.28 -6.80 22.86
CA GLY A 170 -21.69 -5.53 22.27
C GLY A 170 -20.53 -4.61 21.84
N LEU A 171 -19.35 -4.75 22.46
CA LEU A 171 -18.16 -3.95 22.17
C LEU A 171 -17.62 -4.26 20.77
N ASP A 172 -17.68 -5.52 20.37
CA ASP A 172 -17.18 -5.97 19.06
C ASP A 172 -18.09 -5.50 17.92
N ILE A 173 -19.39 -5.50 18.15
CA ILE A 173 -20.38 -4.95 17.21
C ILE A 173 -20.15 -3.45 17.02
N ILE A 174 -20.05 -2.70 18.13
CA ILE A 174 -19.79 -1.25 18.10
C ILE A 174 -18.45 -0.97 17.42
N SER A 175 -17.38 -1.67 17.81
CA SER A 175 -16.04 -1.47 17.26
C SER A 175 -16.01 -1.71 15.75
N ARG A 176 -16.66 -2.78 15.28
CA ARG A 176 -16.72 -3.11 13.85
C ARG A 176 -17.52 -2.08 13.07
N TYR A 177 -18.66 -1.63 13.60
CA TYR A 177 -19.44 -0.58 12.96
C TYR A 177 -18.65 0.73 12.84
N LEU A 178 -18.01 1.17 13.93
CA LEU A 178 -17.21 2.40 13.93
C LEU A 178 -16.06 2.32 12.94
N LEU A 179 -15.36 1.18 12.87
CA LEU A 179 -14.30 0.96 11.88
C LEU A 179 -14.83 1.04 10.45
N ASN A 180 -15.88 0.28 10.12
CA ASN A 180 -16.47 0.27 8.78
C ASN A 180 -16.95 1.66 8.37
N SER A 181 -17.57 2.39 9.30
CA SER A 181 -18.00 3.77 9.05
C SER A 181 -16.80 4.71 8.83
N ALA A 182 -15.73 4.58 9.63
CA ALA A 182 -14.51 5.36 9.47
C ALA A 182 -13.82 5.12 8.11
N LEU A 183 -13.88 3.90 7.56
CA LEU A 183 -13.30 3.58 6.26
C LEU A 183 -13.90 4.39 5.11
N HIS A 184 -15.14 4.86 5.22
CA HIS A 184 -15.72 5.75 4.21
C HIS A 184 -14.98 7.10 4.11
N GLY A 185 -14.30 7.54 5.17
CA GLY A 185 -13.48 8.74 5.15
C GLY A 185 -12.28 8.65 4.20
N LEU A 186 -11.88 7.43 3.79
CA LEU A 186 -10.82 7.23 2.80
C LEU A 186 -11.20 7.73 1.41
N TYR A 187 -12.48 7.90 1.09
CA TYR A 187 -12.91 8.45 -0.20
C TYR A 187 -12.73 9.98 -0.29
N TYR A 188 -12.36 10.65 0.80
CA TYR A 188 -12.28 12.11 0.90
C TYR A 188 -10.85 12.59 1.05
N GLU A 189 -10.45 13.58 0.24
CA GLU A 189 -9.05 13.99 0.10
C GLU A 189 -8.41 14.50 1.41
N GLU A 190 -9.13 15.33 2.18
CA GLU A 190 -8.61 15.85 3.45
C GLU A 190 -8.48 14.78 4.54
N CYS A 191 -9.41 13.82 4.55
CA CYS A 191 -9.51 12.82 5.60
C CYS A 191 -8.66 11.57 5.32
N HIS A 192 -8.42 11.26 4.05
CA HIS A 192 -7.75 10.04 3.62
C HIS A 192 -6.37 9.83 4.28
N PRO A 193 -5.40 10.77 4.21
CA PRO A 193 -4.07 10.53 4.76
C PRO A 193 -4.11 10.31 6.27
N TYR A 194 -4.97 11.08 6.95
CA TYR A 194 -5.13 11.05 8.39
C TYR A 194 -5.65 9.69 8.88
N ILE A 195 -6.74 9.19 8.30
CA ILE A 195 -7.31 7.87 8.66
C ILE A 195 -6.35 6.76 8.24
N ALA A 196 -5.81 6.80 7.03
CA ALA A 196 -4.95 5.74 6.52
C ALA A 196 -3.67 5.58 7.34
N GLU A 197 -2.98 6.68 7.69
CA GLU A 197 -1.77 6.61 8.50
C GLU A 197 -2.07 6.08 9.91
N GLY A 198 -3.12 6.59 10.53
CA GLY A 198 -3.47 6.20 11.89
C GLY A 198 -3.96 4.77 12.00
N LEU A 199 -4.82 4.29 11.07
CA LEU A 199 -5.22 2.88 11.01
C LEU A 199 -4.04 1.95 10.70
N SER A 200 -3.15 2.34 9.80
CA SER A 200 -1.94 1.54 9.49
C SER A 200 -1.11 1.28 10.74
N LYS A 201 -0.89 2.29 11.61
CA LYS A 201 -0.14 2.14 12.87
C LYS A 201 -0.81 1.17 13.85
N ILE A 202 -2.14 1.20 13.92
CA ILE A 202 -2.92 0.31 14.80
C ILE A 202 -2.81 -1.11 14.27
N ILE A 203 -3.07 -1.32 12.98
CA ILE A 203 -2.97 -2.62 12.35
C ILE A 203 -1.55 -3.17 12.51
N GLU A 204 -0.51 -2.38 12.24
CA GLU A 204 0.90 -2.77 12.45
C GLU A 204 1.14 -3.28 13.88
N GLN A 205 0.57 -2.61 14.87
CA GLN A 205 0.75 -2.95 16.28
C GLN A 205 -0.01 -4.21 16.70
N TYR A 206 -1.21 -4.45 16.17
CA TYR A 206 -2.13 -5.48 16.67
C TYR A 206 -2.46 -6.61 15.70
N PHE A 207 -1.96 -6.58 14.46
CA PHE A 207 -2.14 -7.70 13.56
C PHE A 207 -1.62 -9.00 14.19
N GLY A 208 -2.42 -10.06 14.09
CA GLY A 208 -2.19 -11.35 14.74
C GLY A 208 -2.84 -11.51 16.12
N THR A 209 -3.48 -10.48 16.69
CA THR A 209 -4.18 -10.63 17.98
C THR A 209 -5.48 -11.41 17.87
N SER A 210 -6.18 -11.34 16.74
CA SER A 210 -7.37 -12.14 16.44
C SER A 210 -7.59 -12.25 14.94
N SER A 211 -8.25 -13.33 14.50
CA SER A 211 -8.61 -13.52 13.09
C SER A 211 -9.56 -12.43 12.57
N ALA A 212 -10.56 -12.05 13.37
CA ALA A 212 -11.51 -10.99 13.00
C ALA A 212 -10.81 -9.65 12.72
N PHE A 213 -9.85 -9.27 13.55
CA PHE A 213 -9.09 -8.04 13.34
C PHE A 213 -8.17 -8.13 12.11
N ASN A 214 -7.64 -9.31 11.80
CA ASN A 214 -6.85 -9.52 10.59
C ASN A 214 -7.70 -9.33 9.32
N GLU A 215 -8.95 -9.83 9.30
CA GLU A 215 -9.87 -9.61 8.18
C GLU A 215 -10.22 -8.13 7.99
N ASP A 216 -10.51 -7.42 9.08
CA ASP A 216 -10.75 -5.97 9.05
C ASP A 216 -9.53 -5.22 8.51
N ALA A 217 -8.32 -5.64 8.88
CA ALA A 217 -7.07 -5.07 8.36
C ALA A 217 -6.88 -5.32 6.85
N PHE A 218 -7.22 -6.51 6.36
CA PHE A 218 -7.16 -6.81 4.92
C PHE A 218 -8.17 -5.97 4.13
N GLN A 219 -9.38 -5.78 4.64
CA GLN A 219 -10.37 -4.89 4.02
C GLN A 219 -9.84 -3.46 3.92
N PHE A 220 -9.25 -2.94 5.00
CA PHE A 220 -8.60 -1.63 5.01
C PHE A 220 -7.53 -1.51 3.92
N TYR A 221 -6.57 -2.45 3.84
CA TYR A 221 -5.48 -2.37 2.86
C TYR A 221 -5.99 -2.44 1.42
N ARG A 222 -6.94 -3.34 1.12
CA ARG A 222 -7.58 -3.41 -0.21
C ARG A 222 -8.22 -2.09 -0.59
N LEU A 223 -8.95 -1.46 0.35
CA LEU A 223 -9.62 -0.20 0.11
C LEU A 223 -8.63 0.93 -0.15
N VAL A 224 -7.60 1.10 0.69
CA VAL A 224 -6.62 2.18 0.51
C VAL A 224 -5.91 2.08 -0.85
N PHE A 225 -5.52 0.87 -1.26
CA PHE A 225 -4.86 0.70 -2.55
C PHE A 225 -5.77 0.94 -3.76
N ARG A 226 -7.05 0.58 -3.69
CA ARG A 226 -8.03 0.85 -4.76
C ARG A 226 -8.26 2.34 -4.98
N LEU A 227 -8.08 3.15 -3.93
CA LEU A 227 -8.24 4.60 -3.98
C LEU A 227 -6.98 5.23 -4.59
N GLY A 228 -6.93 5.25 -5.93
CA GLY A 228 -5.76 5.60 -6.75
C GLY A 228 -5.24 7.05 -6.66
N HIS A 229 -5.91 7.92 -5.88
CA HIS A 229 -5.63 9.36 -5.87
C HIS A 229 -4.54 9.77 -4.86
N HIS A 230 -4.16 8.90 -3.92
CA HIS A 230 -3.25 9.25 -2.80
C HIS A 230 -1.92 8.50 -2.80
N LYS A 231 -1.08 8.78 -3.79
CA LYS A 231 0.22 8.12 -4.01
C LYS A 231 1.14 8.15 -2.78
N ALA A 232 1.17 9.26 -2.05
CA ALA A 232 1.97 9.38 -0.82
C ALA A 232 1.48 8.43 0.28
N THR A 233 0.16 8.26 0.40
CA THR A 233 -0.44 7.32 1.34
C THR A 233 -0.12 5.88 0.97
N HIS A 234 -0.17 5.51 -0.32
CA HIS A 234 0.24 4.18 -0.78
C HIS A 234 1.69 3.84 -0.39
N CYS A 235 2.60 4.80 -0.51
CA CYS A 235 3.98 4.63 -0.01
C CYS A 235 4.03 4.36 1.50
N GLY A 236 3.20 5.06 2.29
CA GLY A 236 3.06 4.83 3.72
C GLY A 236 2.52 3.44 4.05
N VAL A 237 1.51 2.99 3.30
CA VAL A 237 0.92 1.66 3.44
C VAL A 237 1.92 0.56 3.10
N PHE A 238 2.69 0.68 2.02
CA PHE A 238 3.75 -0.29 1.72
C PHE A 238 4.76 -0.39 2.86
N LYS A 239 5.17 0.73 3.46
CA LYS A 239 6.05 0.72 4.65
C LYS A 239 5.41 0.01 5.84
N SER A 240 4.11 0.21 6.08
CA SER A 240 3.36 -0.50 7.12
C SER A 240 3.41 -2.02 6.91
N LEU A 241 3.12 -2.48 5.68
CA LEU A 241 3.14 -3.90 5.33
C LEU A 241 4.53 -4.54 5.49
N ILE A 242 5.60 -3.84 5.10
CA ILE A 242 6.99 -4.29 5.31
C ILE A 242 7.28 -4.48 6.81
N ARG A 243 6.91 -3.49 7.65
CA ARG A 243 7.12 -3.59 9.10
C ARG A 243 6.33 -4.74 9.71
N MET A 244 5.12 -5.00 9.21
CA MET A 244 4.32 -6.14 9.64
C MET A 244 4.99 -7.47 9.29
N LEU A 245 5.50 -7.62 8.06
CA LEU A 245 6.27 -8.81 7.66
C LEU A 245 7.49 -9.03 8.57
N ASP A 246 8.28 -7.98 8.80
CA ASP A 246 9.46 -8.03 9.67
C ASP A 246 9.10 -8.39 11.12
N LYS A 247 8.03 -7.78 11.65
CA LYS A 247 7.56 -8.01 13.02
C LYS A 247 7.10 -9.46 13.21
N LEU A 248 6.27 -9.98 12.31
CA LEU A 248 5.72 -11.33 12.42
C LEU A 248 6.81 -12.39 12.27
N LEU A 249 7.81 -12.14 11.43
CA LEU A 249 8.99 -13.00 11.31
C LEU A 249 9.78 -13.05 12.62
N ARG A 250 10.07 -11.89 13.24
CA ARG A 250 10.79 -11.81 14.52
C ARG A 250 10.02 -12.45 15.68
N GLN A 251 8.69 -12.31 15.68
CA GLN A 251 7.82 -12.89 16.71
C GLN A 251 7.55 -14.39 16.50
N GLN A 252 8.05 -15.00 15.41
CA GLN A 252 7.79 -16.40 15.05
C GLN A 252 6.28 -16.74 15.03
N SER A 253 5.42 -15.77 14.70
CA SER A 253 3.97 -15.98 14.66
C SER A 253 3.58 -16.63 13.33
N VAL A 254 3.84 -17.94 13.21
CA VAL A 254 3.72 -18.68 11.94
C VAL A 254 2.32 -18.56 11.31
N SER A 255 1.25 -18.65 12.09
CA SER A 255 -0.13 -18.55 11.58
C SER A 255 -0.45 -17.17 11.02
N SER A 256 -0.17 -16.11 11.78
CA SER A 256 -0.41 -14.72 11.37
C SER A 256 0.48 -14.31 10.20
N HIS A 257 1.74 -14.75 10.20
CA HIS A 257 2.67 -14.54 9.09
C HIS A 257 2.13 -15.19 7.81
N ARG A 258 1.68 -16.45 7.89
CA ARG A 258 1.07 -17.15 6.76
C ARG A 258 -0.19 -16.44 6.26
N GLN A 259 -1.08 -15.99 7.16
CA GLN A 259 -2.27 -15.22 6.78
C GLN A 259 -1.92 -13.93 6.04
N LEU A 260 -0.93 -13.17 6.54
CA LEU A 260 -0.48 -11.95 5.89
C LEU A 260 0.12 -12.24 4.50
N VAL A 261 1.00 -13.23 4.38
CA VAL A 261 1.60 -13.59 3.10
C VAL A 261 0.53 -14.04 2.11
N SER A 262 -0.40 -14.91 2.53
CA SER A 262 -1.52 -15.35 1.70
C SER A 262 -2.34 -14.18 1.16
N PHE A 263 -2.64 -13.19 2.01
CA PHE A 263 -3.30 -11.96 1.59
C PHE A 263 -2.48 -11.18 0.57
N LEU A 264 -1.18 -10.98 0.83
CA LEU A 264 -0.31 -10.16 -0.02
C LEU A 264 -0.07 -10.75 -1.41
N ILE A 265 -0.24 -12.06 -1.58
CA ILE A 265 -0.15 -12.76 -2.87
C ILE A 265 -1.49 -13.02 -3.54
N GLU A 266 -2.61 -12.56 -2.97
CA GLU A 266 -3.90 -12.65 -3.65
C GLU A 266 -3.84 -11.96 -5.02
N LYS A 267 -4.54 -12.52 -6.02
CA LYS A 267 -4.61 -11.95 -7.36
C LYS A 267 -4.98 -10.46 -7.35
N SER A 268 -5.92 -10.05 -6.50
CA SER A 268 -6.35 -8.66 -6.38
C SER A 268 -5.22 -7.72 -5.91
N MET A 269 -4.32 -8.21 -5.05
CA MET A 269 -3.17 -7.46 -4.56
C MET A 269 -2.06 -7.40 -5.61
N GLN A 270 -1.83 -8.51 -6.32
CA GLN A 270 -0.88 -8.52 -7.43
C GLN A 270 -1.29 -7.56 -8.56
N GLU A 271 -2.57 -7.50 -8.90
CA GLU A 271 -3.11 -6.54 -9.87
C GLU A 271 -2.84 -5.09 -9.47
N ILE A 272 -2.94 -4.77 -8.17
CA ILE A 272 -2.57 -3.46 -7.62
C ILE A 272 -1.08 -3.19 -7.86
N TYR A 273 -0.20 -4.10 -7.47
CA TYR A 273 1.25 -3.90 -7.62
C TYR A 273 1.64 -3.74 -9.08
N TYR A 274 1.08 -4.58 -9.95
CA TYR A 274 1.27 -4.52 -11.40
C TYR A 274 0.83 -3.17 -11.96
N THR A 275 -0.33 -2.68 -11.54
CA THR A 275 -0.83 -1.35 -11.93
C THR A 275 0.16 -0.26 -11.51
N PHE A 276 0.71 -0.33 -10.30
CA PHE A 276 1.69 0.65 -9.83
C PHE A 276 3.01 0.59 -10.57
N LEU A 277 3.51 -0.60 -10.91
CA LEU A 277 4.73 -0.78 -11.71
C LEU A 277 4.61 -0.13 -13.09
N LYS A 278 3.40 -0.01 -13.64
CA LYS A 278 3.15 0.68 -14.92
C LYS A 278 3.06 2.21 -14.82
N LEU A 279 3.04 2.79 -13.62
CA LEU A 279 2.91 4.25 -13.44
C LEU A 279 4.28 4.96 -13.51
N GLU A 280 4.88 4.99 -14.69
CA GLU A 280 6.24 5.53 -14.95
C GLU A 280 6.50 6.92 -14.36
N ARG A 281 5.49 7.80 -14.34
CA ARG A 281 5.65 9.19 -13.85
C ARG A 281 5.69 9.31 -12.33
N THR A 282 5.53 8.22 -11.57
CA THR A 282 5.37 8.25 -10.11
C THR A 282 6.52 7.60 -9.37
N LYS A 283 7.72 8.20 -9.51
CA LYS A 283 8.99 7.70 -8.94
C LYS A 283 8.89 7.19 -7.49
N GLY A 284 8.23 7.97 -6.62
CA GLY A 284 8.08 7.61 -5.20
C GLY A 284 7.28 6.33 -4.98
N LEU A 285 6.19 6.16 -5.72
CA LEU A 285 5.34 4.97 -5.65
C LEU A 285 6.04 3.76 -6.27
N LEU A 286 6.67 3.93 -7.44
CA LEU A 286 7.47 2.88 -8.09
C LEU A 286 8.55 2.34 -7.15
N LYS A 287 9.32 3.23 -6.53
CA LYS A 287 10.35 2.84 -5.55
C LYS A 287 9.74 2.10 -4.37
N ALA A 288 8.63 2.59 -3.82
CA ALA A 288 7.94 1.93 -2.71
C ALA A 288 7.44 0.52 -3.09
N THR A 289 6.89 0.35 -4.29
CA THR A 289 6.42 -0.95 -4.81
C THR A 289 7.58 -1.90 -5.04
N LEU A 290 8.68 -1.47 -5.69
CA LEU A 290 9.87 -2.30 -5.90
C LEU A 290 10.49 -2.74 -4.56
N THR A 291 10.67 -1.82 -3.61
CA THR A 291 11.17 -2.13 -2.27
C THR A 291 10.24 -3.09 -1.54
N PHE A 292 8.93 -2.92 -1.64
CA PHE A 292 7.96 -3.85 -1.05
C PHE A 292 8.08 -5.25 -1.65
N LEU A 293 8.17 -5.39 -2.97
CA LEU A 293 8.31 -6.68 -3.64
C LEU A 293 9.63 -7.37 -3.26
N GLU A 294 10.72 -6.63 -3.15
CA GLU A 294 12.00 -7.16 -2.66
C GLU A 294 11.87 -7.71 -1.24
N LYS A 295 11.12 -7.02 -0.37
CA LYS A 295 10.86 -7.45 1.01
C LYS A 295 9.86 -8.58 1.11
N LEU A 296 8.92 -8.71 0.16
CA LEU A 296 7.96 -9.81 0.12
C LEU A 296 8.61 -11.12 -0.34
N LYS A 297 9.52 -11.07 -1.32
CA LYS A 297 10.15 -12.23 -1.96
C LYS A 297 10.65 -13.32 -0.98
N PRO A 298 11.38 -13.02 0.11
CA PRO A 298 11.91 -14.03 1.03
C PRO A 298 10.83 -14.78 1.82
N HIS A 299 9.58 -14.30 1.81
CA HIS A 299 8.45 -14.90 2.51
C HIS A 299 7.63 -15.85 1.62
N LEU A 300 7.94 -15.93 0.33
CA LEU A 300 7.21 -16.74 -0.63
C LEU A 300 7.81 -18.16 -0.67
N LEU A 301 6.95 -19.19 -0.62
CA LEU A 301 7.37 -20.59 -0.71
C LEU A 301 7.84 -20.93 -2.13
N ASP A 302 7.10 -20.46 -3.10
CA ASP A 302 7.42 -20.46 -4.51
C ASP A 302 7.06 -19.10 -5.11
N LEU A 303 7.47 -18.88 -6.35
CA LEU A 303 7.22 -17.64 -7.07
C LEU A 303 6.15 -17.83 -8.15
N GLU A 304 5.40 -18.94 -8.16
CA GLU A 304 4.36 -19.22 -9.17
C GLU A 304 3.28 -18.15 -9.19
N CYS A 305 2.99 -17.58 -8.01
CA CYS A 305 2.07 -16.47 -7.84
C CYS A 305 2.42 -15.26 -8.73
N LEU A 306 3.68 -15.03 -9.09
CA LEU A 306 4.09 -13.93 -9.98
C LEU A 306 4.11 -14.39 -11.44
N SER A 307 3.18 -13.90 -12.26
CA SER A 307 3.12 -14.27 -13.68
C SER A 307 4.32 -13.76 -14.48
N GLN A 308 4.53 -14.33 -15.67
CA GLN A 308 5.55 -13.85 -16.62
C GLN A 308 5.37 -12.36 -16.95
N THR A 309 4.13 -11.95 -17.21
CA THR A 309 3.78 -10.55 -17.49
C THR A 309 4.09 -9.63 -16.30
N PHE A 310 3.97 -10.13 -15.07
CA PHE A 310 4.35 -9.37 -13.88
C PHE A 310 5.87 -9.14 -13.82
N LEU A 311 6.66 -10.17 -14.12
CA LEU A 311 8.12 -10.07 -14.23
C LEU A 311 8.55 -9.09 -15.32
N GLU A 312 7.88 -9.11 -16.46
CA GLU A 312 8.13 -8.18 -17.57
C GLU A 312 7.82 -6.74 -17.19
N ALA A 313 6.83 -6.48 -16.32
CA ALA A 313 6.60 -5.14 -15.79
C ALA A 313 7.76 -4.65 -14.91
N ILE A 314 8.40 -5.54 -14.15
CA ILE A 314 9.63 -5.22 -13.40
C ILE A 314 10.78 -5.00 -14.38
N LEU A 315 10.96 -5.90 -15.36
CA LEU A 315 12.03 -5.80 -16.36
C LEU A 315 11.93 -4.51 -17.18
N ARG A 316 10.73 -4.07 -17.54
CA ARG A 316 10.50 -2.77 -18.20
C ARG A 316 11.05 -1.60 -17.38
N LEU A 317 10.91 -1.65 -16.05
CA LEU A 317 11.44 -0.60 -15.16
C LEU A 317 12.98 -0.61 -15.07
N ALA A 318 13.67 -1.68 -15.47
CA ALA A 318 15.13 -1.65 -15.62
C ALA A 318 15.57 -0.59 -16.66
N LEU A 319 14.67 -0.17 -17.54
CA LEU A 319 14.92 0.84 -18.59
C LEU A 319 14.47 2.24 -18.19
N HIS A 320 14.05 2.40 -16.94
CA HIS A 320 13.52 3.66 -16.46
C HIS A 320 14.61 4.75 -16.46
N LYS A 321 14.25 5.98 -16.83
CA LYS A 321 15.17 7.14 -16.89
C LYS A 321 15.83 7.52 -15.56
N ASP A 322 15.34 6.97 -14.45
CA ASP A 322 15.87 7.19 -13.12
C ASP A 322 16.75 6.00 -12.75
N GLU A 323 18.04 6.24 -12.62
CA GLU A 323 19.06 5.21 -12.40
C GLU A 323 18.75 4.36 -11.15
N ASN A 324 18.27 4.96 -10.07
CA ASN A 324 17.94 4.20 -8.86
C ASN A 324 16.78 3.23 -9.10
N ILE A 325 15.76 3.64 -9.86
CA ILE A 325 14.62 2.77 -10.20
C ILE A 325 15.10 1.66 -11.15
N SER A 326 15.89 2.03 -12.15
CA SER A 326 16.49 1.10 -13.11
C SER A 326 17.28 -0.01 -12.41
N LEU A 327 18.25 0.37 -11.56
CA LEU A 327 19.10 -0.58 -10.84
C LEU A 327 18.30 -1.45 -9.86
N THR A 328 17.37 -0.86 -9.10
CA THR A 328 16.52 -1.62 -8.17
C THR A 328 15.64 -2.64 -8.91
N ALA A 329 15.07 -2.24 -10.06
CA ALA A 329 14.25 -3.12 -10.87
C ALA A 329 15.06 -4.25 -11.52
N ALA A 330 16.24 -3.92 -12.06
CA ALA A 330 17.16 -4.90 -12.63
C ALA A 330 17.58 -5.96 -11.60
N GLU A 331 18.00 -5.53 -10.42
CA GLU A 331 18.37 -6.42 -9.32
C GLU A 331 17.21 -7.32 -8.90
N LEU A 332 16.01 -6.73 -8.72
CA LEU A 332 14.82 -7.45 -8.32
C LEU A 332 14.40 -8.48 -9.38
N TYR A 333 14.38 -8.10 -10.66
CA TYR A 333 14.04 -9.00 -11.75
C TYR A 333 14.97 -10.22 -11.75
N ILE A 334 16.29 -10.02 -11.72
CA ILE A 334 17.26 -11.14 -11.75
C ILE A 334 17.10 -12.04 -10.53
N LYS A 335 16.90 -11.46 -9.33
CA LYS A 335 16.66 -12.22 -8.10
C LYS A 335 15.40 -13.09 -8.17
N ILE A 336 14.33 -12.60 -8.81
CA ILE A 336 13.07 -13.36 -8.94
C ILE A 336 13.18 -14.39 -10.08
N ALA A 337 13.75 -14.01 -11.22
CA ALA A 337 13.91 -14.88 -12.39
C ALA A 337 14.75 -16.12 -12.04
N ARG A 338 15.93 -15.94 -11.40
CA ARG A 338 16.76 -17.05 -10.93
C ARG A 338 16.04 -18.01 -9.99
N ALA A 339 15.22 -17.45 -9.09
CA ALA A 339 14.45 -18.24 -8.15
C ALA A 339 13.27 -18.99 -8.80
N LYS A 340 12.83 -18.61 -10.01
CA LYS A 340 11.80 -19.32 -10.78
C LYS A 340 12.36 -20.37 -11.75
N THR A 341 13.38 -20.01 -12.53
CA THR A 341 13.73 -20.76 -13.76
C THR A 341 15.00 -21.58 -13.62
N CYS A 342 15.72 -21.46 -12.50
CA CYS A 342 16.94 -22.19 -12.13
C CYS A 342 18.14 -22.09 -13.10
N THR A 343 18.00 -21.57 -14.32
CA THR A 343 19.10 -21.42 -15.31
C THR A 343 19.22 -20.00 -15.83
N ASP A 344 20.47 -19.52 -15.92
CA ASP A 344 20.77 -18.18 -16.45
C ASP A 344 20.54 -18.10 -17.98
N ASP A 345 20.63 -19.22 -18.72
CA ASP A 345 20.30 -19.30 -20.15
C ASP A 345 18.85 -18.89 -20.44
N TYR A 346 17.90 -19.41 -19.65
CA TYR A 346 16.50 -19.07 -19.79
C TYR A 346 16.26 -17.57 -19.52
N ILE A 347 16.92 -17.03 -18.50
CA ILE A 347 16.81 -15.62 -18.12
C ILE A 347 17.35 -14.75 -19.24
N LEU A 348 18.52 -15.07 -19.79
CA LEU A 348 19.11 -14.33 -20.90
C LEU A 348 18.18 -14.34 -22.12
N LYS A 349 17.63 -15.51 -22.47
CA LYS A 349 16.69 -15.63 -23.59
C LYS A 349 15.44 -14.77 -23.36
N HIS A 350 14.85 -14.81 -22.17
CA HIS A 350 13.69 -13.98 -21.82
C HIS A 350 13.99 -12.49 -21.90
N ILE A 351 15.14 -12.05 -21.39
CA ILE A 351 15.59 -10.65 -21.48
C ILE A 351 15.69 -10.20 -22.94
N LEU A 352 16.33 -11.02 -23.79
CA LEU A 352 16.53 -10.70 -25.19
C LEU A 352 15.20 -10.67 -25.97
N GLU A 353 14.30 -11.63 -25.74
CA GLU A 353 12.96 -11.67 -26.34
C GLU A 353 12.13 -10.44 -25.92
N PHE A 354 12.09 -10.15 -24.62
CA PHE A 354 11.37 -8.99 -24.10
C PHE A 354 11.89 -7.67 -24.68
N TYR A 355 13.21 -7.51 -24.79
CA TYR A 355 13.77 -6.31 -25.38
C TYR A 355 13.58 -6.25 -26.89
N LEU A 356 13.64 -7.36 -27.61
CA LEU A 356 13.31 -7.37 -29.04
C LEU A 356 11.89 -6.81 -29.29
N GLU A 357 10.92 -7.15 -28.44
CA GLU A 357 9.54 -6.68 -28.54
C GLU A 357 9.36 -5.19 -28.15
N GLU A 358 10.10 -4.69 -27.16
CA GLU A 358 10.00 -3.32 -26.68
C GLU A 358 10.82 -2.30 -27.51
N GLN A 359 11.72 -2.78 -28.37
CA GLN A 359 12.70 -1.95 -29.06
C GLN A 359 12.19 -1.27 -30.32
N THR A 360 12.55 0.01 -30.47
CA THR A 360 12.28 0.81 -31.68
C THR A 360 13.56 1.33 -32.36
N ASN A 361 14.73 1.30 -31.69
CA ASN A 361 16.02 1.75 -32.24
C ASN A 361 17.22 1.07 -31.54
N MET A 362 18.34 0.87 -32.24
CA MET A 362 19.61 0.32 -31.70
C MET A 362 20.27 1.20 -30.63
N GLU A 363 20.20 2.53 -30.74
CA GLU A 363 20.90 3.46 -29.82
C GLU A 363 20.40 3.35 -28.37
N SER A 364 19.20 2.81 -28.18
CA SER A 364 18.62 2.62 -26.87
C SER A 364 19.27 1.44 -26.13
N MET A 365 19.94 0.47 -26.81
CA MET A 365 20.41 -0.80 -26.24
C MET A 365 21.44 -0.67 -25.11
N MET A 366 22.30 0.35 -25.15
CA MET A 366 23.34 0.55 -24.14
C MET A 366 22.75 0.78 -22.71
N PRO A 367 21.73 1.63 -22.52
CA PRO A 367 20.95 1.67 -21.29
C PRO A 367 20.49 0.31 -20.75
N TYR A 368 20.05 -0.62 -21.61
CA TYR A 368 19.59 -1.97 -21.22
C TYR A 368 20.75 -2.77 -20.64
N VAL A 369 21.88 -2.75 -21.35
CA VAL A 369 23.11 -3.43 -20.93
C VAL A 369 23.58 -2.86 -19.60
N ASN A 370 23.63 -1.54 -19.45
CA ASN A 370 24.05 -0.86 -18.23
C ASN A 370 23.20 -1.23 -17.01
N ALA A 371 21.87 -1.30 -17.17
CA ALA A 371 20.96 -1.59 -16.06
C ALA A 371 21.20 -2.98 -15.47
N LEU A 372 21.44 -3.99 -16.31
CA LEU A 372 21.60 -5.37 -15.90
C LEU A 372 23.06 -5.78 -15.62
N TRP A 373 24.03 -5.00 -16.12
CA TRP A 373 25.46 -5.35 -16.13
C TRP A 373 25.97 -5.89 -14.80
N SER A 374 25.69 -5.18 -13.71
CA SER A 374 26.19 -5.51 -12.37
C SER A 374 25.44 -6.68 -11.72
N TYR A 375 24.18 -6.91 -12.11
CA TYR A 375 23.30 -7.86 -11.43
C TYR A 375 23.22 -9.22 -12.15
N PHE A 376 23.52 -9.24 -13.45
CA PHE A 376 23.49 -10.44 -14.27
C PHE A 376 24.81 -10.69 -15.00
N PRO A 377 25.89 -11.09 -14.31
CA PRO A 377 27.20 -11.31 -14.94
C PRO A 377 27.21 -12.28 -16.12
N TYR A 378 26.23 -13.18 -16.21
CA TYR A 378 26.08 -14.11 -17.34
C TYR A 378 25.99 -13.38 -18.69
N MET A 379 25.36 -12.20 -18.75
CA MET A 379 25.26 -11.40 -19.98
C MET A 379 26.60 -10.81 -20.45
N GLN A 380 27.64 -10.88 -19.64
CA GLN A 380 28.94 -10.31 -19.97
C GLN A 380 29.76 -11.25 -20.86
N SER A 381 29.36 -12.52 -21.03
CA SER A 381 30.11 -13.47 -21.85
C SER A 381 29.62 -13.49 -23.30
N ILE A 382 30.49 -13.08 -24.21
CA ILE A 382 30.23 -13.00 -25.64
C ILE A 382 30.04 -14.39 -26.25
N GLU A 383 30.73 -15.39 -25.69
CA GLU A 383 30.65 -16.78 -26.12
C GLU A 383 29.20 -17.30 -26.16
N ILE A 384 28.38 -16.91 -25.18
CA ILE A 384 26.97 -17.33 -25.08
C ILE A 384 26.16 -16.82 -26.29
N TYR A 385 26.36 -15.56 -26.67
CA TYR A 385 25.67 -14.96 -27.81
C TYR A 385 26.13 -15.56 -29.14
N PHE A 386 27.41 -15.90 -29.27
CA PHE A 386 27.90 -16.65 -30.44
C PHE A 386 27.27 -18.03 -30.55
N LYS A 387 27.05 -18.73 -29.43
CA LYS A 387 26.31 -20.00 -29.43
C LYS A 387 24.87 -19.80 -29.88
N LEU A 388 24.19 -18.74 -29.41
CA LEU A 388 22.83 -18.39 -29.83
C LEU A 388 22.74 -18.11 -31.34
N LEU A 389 23.74 -17.43 -31.93
CA LEU A 389 23.78 -17.20 -33.39
C LEU A 389 24.00 -18.49 -34.21
N LYS A 390 24.63 -19.52 -33.63
CA LYS A 390 24.88 -20.80 -34.30
C LYS A 390 23.68 -21.75 -34.24
N ASP A 391 22.72 -21.51 -33.35
CA ASP A 391 21.52 -22.36 -33.18
C ASP A 391 20.41 -22.00 -34.19
N ALA A 392 20.73 -22.18 -35.48
CA ALA A 392 19.90 -21.78 -36.61
C ALA A 392 18.54 -22.50 -36.70
N GLY A 393 18.32 -23.57 -35.93
CA GLY A 393 17.09 -24.37 -35.97
C GLY A 393 15.98 -23.90 -35.02
N ASN A 394 16.31 -23.10 -34.00
CA ASN A 394 15.41 -22.79 -32.89
C ASN A 394 15.10 -21.31 -32.70
N VAL A 395 15.66 -20.43 -33.54
CA VAL A 395 15.63 -18.97 -33.34
C VAL A 395 15.23 -18.25 -34.64
N PRO A 396 14.22 -17.35 -34.63
CA PRO A 396 13.83 -16.57 -35.81
C PRO A 396 14.95 -15.63 -36.29
N ASP A 397 15.02 -15.35 -37.59
CA ASP A 397 16.04 -14.47 -38.18
C ASP A 397 16.09 -13.07 -37.53
N THR A 398 14.95 -12.51 -37.14
CA THR A 398 14.85 -11.24 -36.40
C THR A 398 15.64 -11.25 -35.09
N MET A 399 15.61 -12.38 -34.37
CA MET A 399 16.36 -12.57 -33.14
C MET A 399 17.86 -12.72 -33.42
N HIS A 400 18.27 -13.36 -34.54
CA HIS A 400 19.68 -13.40 -34.94
C HIS A 400 20.25 -11.99 -35.20
N TYR A 401 19.51 -11.13 -35.91
CA TYR A 401 19.93 -9.73 -36.11
C TYR A 401 20.05 -8.98 -34.77
N PHE A 402 19.08 -9.16 -33.90
CA PHE A 402 19.06 -8.53 -32.59
C PHE A 402 20.22 -8.97 -31.71
N VAL A 403 20.51 -10.28 -31.64
CA VAL A 403 21.64 -10.84 -30.91
C VAL A 403 22.97 -10.31 -31.47
N ALA A 404 23.12 -10.22 -32.79
CA ALA A 404 24.31 -9.64 -33.41
C ALA A 404 24.55 -8.18 -32.98
N GLN A 405 23.48 -7.36 -32.93
CA GLN A 405 23.56 -5.99 -32.43
C GLN A 405 23.89 -5.95 -30.93
N PHE A 406 23.28 -6.83 -30.15
CA PHE A 406 23.53 -6.93 -28.71
C PHE A 406 24.99 -7.29 -28.40
N ILE A 407 25.62 -8.16 -29.20
CA ILE A 407 27.05 -8.46 -29.11
C ILE A 407 27.89 -7.20 -29.26
N ILE A 408 27.59 -6.33 -30.24
CA ILE A 408 28.32 -5.07 -30.44
C ILE A 408 28.24 -4.19 -29.19
N VAL A 409 27.05 -4.09 -28.59
CA VAL A 409 26.82 -3.26 -27.41
C VAL A 409 27.55 -3.82 -26.18
N VAL A 410 27.45 -5.12 -25.93
CA VAL A 410 28.19 -5.79 -24.84
C VAL A 410 29.70 -5.65 -25.05
N TYR A 411 30.19 -5.85 -26.26
CA TYR A 411 31.61 -5.69 -26.59
C TYR A 411 32.08 -4.25 -26.36
N LYS A 412 31.32 -3.27 -26.83
CA LYS A 412 31.58 -1.85 -26.56
C LYS A 412 31.61 -1.56 -25.06
N LYS A 413 30.68 -2.13 -24.28
CA LYS A 413 30.66 -1.97 -22.83
C LYS A 413 31.88 -2.56 -22.15
N ILE A 414 32.34 -3.74 -22.59
CA ILE A 414 33.59 -4.35 -22.12
C ILE A 414 34.80 -3.46 -22.43
N LEU A 415 34.83 -2.87 -23.63
CA LEU A 415 35.90 -1.96 -24.04
C LEU A 415 35.96 -0.67 -23.22
N GLU A 416 34.85 -0.21 -22.61
CA GLU A 416 34.84 0.95 -21.70
C GLU A 416 35.61 0.70 -20.39
N TYR A 417 35.90 -0.56 -20.04
CA TYR A 417 36.71 -0.88 -18.87
C TYR A 417 38.22 -0.77 -19.18
N ASP A 418 38.93 -0.06 -18.31
CA ASP A 418 40.40 0.08 -18.37
C ASP A 418 41.13 -1.20 -17.91
N ASP A 419 40.45 -2.07 -17.16
CA ASP A 419 40.95 -3.37 -16.72
C ASP A 419 40.79 -4.43 -17.82
N CYS A 420 41.75 -4.44 -18.75
CA CYS A 420 41.81 -5.42 -19.84
C CYS A 420 42.02 -6.86 -19.35
N GLU A 421 42.57 -7.08 -18.15
CA GLU A 421 42.83 -8.43 -17.61
C GLU A 421 41.52 -9.13 -17.26
N ARG A 422 40.55 -8.40 -16.68
CA ARG A 422 39.24 -8.93 -16.32
C ARG A 422 38.47 -9.55 -17.50
N TYR A 423 38.65 -9.01 -18.71
CA TYR A 423 37.92 -9.43 -19.91
C TYR A 423 38.81 -10.06 -21.00
N ALA A 424 40.07 -10.41 -20.68
CA ALA A 424 41.02 -10.99 -21.62
C ALA A 424 40.48 -12.23 -22.37
N ASN A 425 39.78 -13.11 -21.66
CA ASN A 425 39.19 -14.32 -22.23
C ASN A 425 38.08 -14.01 -23.26
N GLU A 426 37.30 -12.96 -23.04
CA GLU A 426 36.24 -12.54 -23.96
C GLU A 426 36.85 -11.97 -25.25
N PHE A 427 37.91 -11.16 -25.14
CA PHE A 427 38.65 -10.69 -26.31
C PHE A 427 39.21 -11.86 -27.12
N ILE A 428 39.87 -12.82 -26.46
CA ILE A 428 40.40 -14.01 -27.12
C ILE A 428 39.29 -14.81 -27.80
N CYS A 429 38.12 -14.97 -27.15
CA CYS A 429 36.97 -15.67 -27.71
C CYS A 429 36.50 -14.99 -29.01
N VAL A 430 36.36 -13.67 -28.99
CA VAL A 430 35.99 -12.87 -30.17
C VAL A 430 36.97 -13.11 -31.32
N TYR A 431 38.27 -12.91 -31.10
CA TYR A 431 39.27 -13.08 -32.17
C TYR A 431 39.32 -14.51 -32.75
N LYS A 432 39.11 -15.54 -31.92
CA LYS A 432 39.15 -16.94 -32.37
C LYS A 432 37.87 -17.38 -33.06
N THR A 433 36.70 -16.95 -32.57
CA THR A 433 35.41 -17.50 -33.00
C THR A 433 34.79 -16.71 -34.15
N LEU A 434 35.05 -15.40 -34.24
CA LEU A 434 34.45 -14.52 -35.25
C LEU A 434 34.78 -14.94 -36.71
N PRO A 435 36.03 -15.33 -37.07
CA PRO A 435 36.34 -15.79 -38.42
C PRO A 435 35.58 -17.05 -38.82
N THR A 436 35.34 -17.94 -37.86
CA THR A 436 34.59 -19.18 -38.07
C THR A 436 33.09 -18.87 -38.24
N LEU A 437 32.55 -17.95 -37.45
CA LEU A 437 31.17 -17.47 -37.59
C LEU A 437 30.90 -16.88 -38.97
N PHE A 438 31.81 -16.08 -39.53
CA PHE A 438 31.62 -15.53 -40.89
C PHE A 438 31.62 -16.61 -41.98
N LYS A 439 32.35 -17.72 -41.78
CA LYS A 439 32.37 -18.84 -42.73
C LYS A 439 31.11 -19.70 -42.64
N GLU A 440 30.56 -19.83 -41.43
CA GLU A 440 29.39 -20.67 -41.14
C GLU A 440 28.05 -19.93 -41.29
N SER A 441 28.05 -18.61 -41.17
CA SER A 441 26.86 -17.75 -41.25
C SER A 441 26.45 -17.50 -42.70
N ASN A 442 25.22 -17.88 -43.03
CA ASN A 442 24.61 -17.61 -44.33
C ASN A 442 23.96 -16.21 -44.43
N SER A 443 24.03 -15.39 -43.37
CA SER A 443 23.39 -14.07 -43.33
C SER A 443 24.40 -12.94 -43.52
N GLU A 444 24.38 -12.32 -44.70
CA GLU A 444 25.20 -11.14 -45.02
C GLU A 444 24.94 -9.97 -44.04
N CYS A 445 23.69 -9.81 -43.60
CA CYS A 445 23.30 -8.76 -42.66
C CYS A 445 23.89 -8.99 -41.25
N VAL A 446 23.83 -10.22 -40.71
CA VAL A 446 24.48 -10.54 -39.42
C VAL A 446 25.99 -10.34 -39.52
N ASN A 447 26.59 -10.81 -40.61
CA ASN A 447 28.02 -10.65 -40.85
C ASN A 447 28.40 -9.16 -40.92
N GLY A 448 27.62 -8.33 -41.63
CA GLY A 448 27.81 -6.88 -41.71
C GLY A 448 27.75 -6.17 -40.36
N ILE A 449 26.84 -6.57 -39.47
CA ILE A 449 26.77 -6.05 -38.09
C ILE A 449 28.03 -6.44 -37.31
N LEU A 450 28.39 -7.71 -37.33
CA LEU A 450 29.52 -8.25 -36.56
C LEU A 450 30.88 -7.70 -37.02
N LEU A 451 31.02 -7.25 -38.27
CA LEU A 451 32.24 -6.57 -38.75
C LEU A 451 32.56 -5.29 -37.96
N GLN A 452 31.58 -4.65 -37.32
CA GLN A 452 31.81 -3.47 -36.47
C GLN A 452 32.69 -3.76 -35.24
N ILE A 453 32.87 -5.03 -34.85
CA ILE A 453 33.77 -5.40 -33.77
C ILE A 453 35.22 -5.01 -34.10
N TYR A 454 35.65 -5.18 -35.36
CA TYR A 454 37.01 -4.84 -35.76
C TYR A 454 37.27 -3.33 -35.67
N SER A 455 36.32 -2.50 -36.13
CA SER A 455 36.48 -1.04 -36.04
C SER A 455 36.51 -0.54 -34.59
N LEU A 456 35.76 -1.16 -33.68
CA LEU A 456 35.80 -0.85 -32.25
C LEU A 456 37.14 -1.24 -31.61
N SER A 457 37.73 -2.35 -32.04
CA SER A 457 39.02 -2.85 -31.55
C SER A 457 40.18 -1.95 -31.96
N ASP A 458 40.18 -1.50 -33.22
CA ASP A 458 41.20 -0.60 -33.78
C ASP A 458 41.18 0.78 -33.10
N GLN A 459 39.99 1.28 -32.75
CA GLN A 459 39.85 2.55 -32.03
C GLN A 459 40.50 2.50 -30.64
N LYS A 460 40.32 1.43 -29.84
CA LYS A 460 40.92 1.35 -28.50
C LYS A 460 42.45 1.27 -28.56
N MET A 461 43.02 0.54 -29.54
CA MET A 461 44.46 0.46 -29.76
C MET A 461 45.11 1.83 -30.07
N LEU A 462 44.38 2.71 -30.75
CA LEU A 462 44.82 4.07 -31.09
C LEU A 462 44.76 5.06 -29.91
N PHE A 463 43.95 4.79 -28.88
CA PHE A 463 43.82 5.64 -27.68
C PHE A 463 44.64 5.11 -26.48
N SER A 464 45.21 3.91 -26.57
CA SER A 464 46.09 3.31 -25.56
C SER A 464 47.60 3.56 -25.78
N THR A 465 47.94 4.36 -26.79
CA THR A 465 49.27 4.95 -27.04
C THR A 465 49.26 6.42 -26.68
#